data_AF-A0A1H5XYA2-F1
#
_entry.id   AF-A0A1H5XYA2-F1
#
_cell.length_a   1.000
_cell.length_b   1.000
_cell.length_c   1.000
_cell.angle_alpha   90.00
_cell.angle_beta   90.00
_cell.angle_gamma   90.00
#
_symmetry.space_group_name_H-M   'P 1'
#
loop_
_entity.id
_entity.type
_entity.pdbx_description
1 polymer ?
#
loop_
_entity_poly.entity_id
_entity_poly.type
_entity_poly.pdbx_seq_one_letter_code
_entity_poly.pdbx_strand_id
1 'polypeptide(L)'
;MKPASGSLPVLAVLLAVVSSLPAAASAPAAAPTTAASAHLVAMLRSGAQTAPAAPAKGKTSYVLPDGPGKEPAERICGACHSPSVFTKQRHDEAGWTTIVNQMIAKGADGSDDDFAKILAYLTSNFGPNVPLPSSPAPAAAPPPPASR
;
A
#
# COMPACT_ATOMS: atom_id res chain seq x y z
N MET A 1 17.61 -42.56 13.94
CA MET A 1 18.75 -42.47 13.00
C MET A 1 18.58 -41.16 12.23
N LYS A 2 19.52 -40.22 12.36
CA LYS A 2 19.40 -38.81 11.96
C LYS A 2 20.55 -38.50 10.99
N PRO A 3 20.30 -38.02 9.76
CA PRO A 3 21.40 -37.64 8.88
C PRO A 3 21.99 -36.30 9.34
N ALA A 4 23.32 -36.27 9.29
CA ALA A 4 24.19 -35.23 9.80
C ALA A 4 24.29 -34.01 8.86
N SER A 5 24.62 -32.89 9.49
CA SER A 5 25.07 -31.63 8.92
C SER A 5 26.18 -31.78 7.88
N GLY A 6 26.09 -30.98 6.82
CA GLY A 6 27.20 -30.68 5.91
C GLY A 6 27.27 -29.17 5.66
N SER A 7 28.13 -28.48 6.41
CA SER A 7 28.60 -27.13 6.08
C SER A 7 29.54 -27.20 4.89
N LEU A 8 29.38 -26.29 3.93
CA LEU A 8 30.42 -26.00 2.93
C LEU A 8 30.93 -24.56 3.14
N PRO A 9 32.26 -24.34 3.03
CA PRO A 9 32.90 -23.10 3.43
C PRO A 9 32.88 -22.01 2.36
N VAL A 10 32.77 -20.78 2.86
CA VAL A 10 33.13 -19.52 2.22
C VAL A 10 34.63 -19.50 1.92
N LEU A 11 35.04 -19.44 0.65
CA LEU A 11 36.18 -18.65 0.15
C LEU A 11 36.35 -18.81 -1.38
N ALA A 12 36.30 -17.72 -2.14
CA ALA A 12 37.40 -17.29 -3.01
C ALA A 12 37.02 -16.10 -3.92
N VAL A 13 37.67 -14.95 -3.64
CA VAL A 13 38.43 -14.10 -4.59
C VAL A 13 37.66 -13.49 -5.78
N LEU A 14 37.27 -12.21 -5.70
CA LEU A 14 38.03 -11.01 -6.16
C LEU A 14 38.42 -11.03 -7.66
N LEU A 15 37.74 -10.21 -8.49
CA LEU A 15 38.32 -9.09 -9.27
C LEU A 15 37.41 -8.66 -10.44
N ALA A 16 37.05 -7.37 -10.40
CA ALA A 16 36.95 -6.42 -11.50
C ALA A 16 36.37 -6.86 -12.87
N VAL A 17 35.29 -6.20 -13.28
CA VAL A 17 35.38 -5.26 -14.42
C VAL A 17 34.26 -4.22 -14.28
N VAL A 18 34.71 -2.99 -14.01
CA VAL A 18 34.00 -1.76 -14.30
C VAL A 18 34.11 -1.52 -15.81
N SER A 19 32.98 -1.46 -16.50
CA SER A 19 32.86 -0.89 -17.85
C SER A 19 31.41 -0.42 -17.98
N SER A 20 31.18 0.85 -17.66
CA SER A 20 31.17 1.94 -18.64
C SER A 20 30.05 1.76 -19.66
N LEU A 21 28.84 2.18 -19.28
CA LEU A 21 27.80 2.52 -20.25
C LEU A 21 27.65 4.05 -20.25
N PRO A 22 27.87 4.73 -21.39
CA PRO A 22 27.77 6.18 -21.47
C PRO A 22 26.29 6.60 -21.47
N ALA A 23 26.01 7.64 -20.69
CA ALA A 23 24.82 8.45 -20.81
C ALA A 23 24.88 9.24 -22.14
N ALA A 24 24.05 8.87 -23.10
CA ALA A 24 23.81 9.68 -24.29
C ALA A 24 22.46 10.38 -24.14
N ALA A 25 22.51 11.60 -23.61
CA ALA A 25 21.45 12.58 -23.80
C ALA A 25 21.34 12.90 -25.31
N SER A 26 20.13 12.89 -25.83
CA SER A 26 19.84 13.41 -27.16
C SER A 26 18.51 14.17 -27.10
N ALA A 27 18.65 15.48 -26.99
CA ALA A 27 17.60 16.43 -27.31
C ALA A 27 17.84 16.95 -28.74
N PRO A 28 16.79 17.12 -29.55
CA PRO A 28 16.82 18.10 -30.62
C PRO A 28 16.04 19.36 -30.21
N ALA A 29 16.74 20.48 -30.25
CA ALA A 29 16.17 21.81 -30.35
C ALA A 29 15.66 22.02 -31.79
N ALA A 30 14.40 22.44 -31.93
CA ALA A 30 13.93 23.15 -33.12
C ALA A 30 12.65 23.92 -32.76
N ALA A 31 12.80 25.24 -32.60
CA ALA A 31 11.69 26.18 -32.59
C ALA A 31 11.28 26.53 -34.03
N PRO A 32 9.98 26.68 -34.32
CA PRO A 32 9.54 27.52 -35.41
C PRO A 32 9.09 28.90 -34.90
N THR A 33 9.81 29.92 -35.34
CA THR A 33 9.34 31.31 -35.44
C THR A 33 8.23 31.37 -36.49
N THR A 34 7.08 32.00 -36.20
CA THR A 34 6.50 33.10 -37.00
C THR A 34 5.11 33.52 -36.50
N ALA A 35 4.92 34.84 -36.57
CA ALA A 35 3.71 35.58 -36.96
C ALA A 35 2.53 35.71 -35.97
N ALA A 36 2.38 36.96 -35.54
CA ALA A 36 1.19 37.56 -34.97
C ALA A 36 -0.04 37.42 -35.88
N SER A 37 -1.22 37.23 -35.27
CA SER A 37 -2.49 37.70 -35.80
C SER A 37 -3.46 37.90 -34.63
N ALA A 38 -3.78 39.17 -34.37
CA ALA A 38 -4.79 39.60 -33.44
C ALA A 38 -6.18 39.32 -34.03
N HIS A 39 -6.96 38.48 -33.35
CA HIS A 39 -8.42 38.47 -33.49
C HIS A 39 -9.05 38.54 -32.10
N LEU A 40 -9.48 39.75 -31.77
CA LEU A 40 -10.40 40.08 -30.70
C LEU A 40 -11.82 39.72 -31.17
N VAL A 41 -12.43 38.63 -30.67
CA VAL A 41 -13.89 38.44 -30.73
C VAL A 41 -14.41 37.64 -29.51
N ALA A 42 -15.25 38.33 -28.74
CA ALA A 42 -16.41 37.86 -27.96
C ALA A 42 -16.24 36.82 -26.82
N MET A 43 -16.26 37.39 -25.61
CA MET A 43 -16.88 36.84 -24.40
C MET A 43 -18.22 36.12 -24.69
N LEU A 44 -18.37 34.86 -24.27
CA LEU A 44 -19.64 34.34 -23.75
C LEU A 44 -19.44 33.04 -22.92
N ARG A 45 -19.42 33.23 -21.59
CA ARG A 45 -19.96 32.35 -20.54
C ARG A 45 -19.61 30.86 -20.60
N SER A 46 -18.43 30.53 -20.07
CA SER A 46 -18.14 29.18 -19.56
C SER A 46 -18.97 28.94 -18.29
N GLY A 47 -20.02 28.13 -18.40
CA GLY A 47 -20.84 27.71 -17.27
C GLY A 47 -20.03 26.83 -16.31
N ALA A 48 -19.46 27.44 -15.28
CA ALA A 48 -18.94 26.73 -14.13
C ALA A 48 -20.13 26.18 -13.33
N GLN A 49 -20.56 24.98 -13.71
CA GLN A 49 -21.49 24.17 -12.95
C GLN A 49 -20.77 23.66 -11.70
N THR A 50 -20.88 24.43 -10.61
CA THR A 50 -20.56 23.98 -9.25
C THR A 50 -21.57 22.91 -8.87
N ALA A 51 -21.23 21.64 -9.12
CA ALA A 51 -21.94 20.54 -8.49
C ALA A 51 -21.77 20.66 -6.96
N PRO A 52 -22.83 20.47 -6.16
CA PRO A 52 -22.67 20.36 -4.72
C PRO A 52 -21.76 19.16 -4.43
N ALA A 53 -20.66 19.40 -3.73
CA ALA A 53 -19.82 18.33 -3.22
C ALA A 53 -20.68 17.46 -2.31
N ALA A 54 -20.99 16.24 -2.75
CA ALA A 54 -21.53 15.22 -1.86
C ALA A 54 -20.57 15.08 -0.67
N PRO A 55 -21.06 14.87 0.57
CA PRO A 55 -20.18 14.67 1.70
C PRO A 55 -19.25 13.50 1.37
N ALA A 56 -17.95 13.80 1.29
CA ALA A 56 -16.93 12.78 1.22
C ALA A 56 -17.13 11.90 2.47
N LYS A 57 -17.61 10.68 2.26
CA LYS A 57 -17.68 9.66 3.32
C LYS A 57 -16.27 9.60 3.91
N GLY A 58 -16.13 10.08 5.15
CA GLY A 58 -14.82 10.20 5.80
C GLY A 58 -14.09 8.87 5.69
N LYS A 59 -12.86 8.89 5.17
CA LYS A 59 -11.97 7.73 5.24
C LYS A 59 -11.82 7.44 6.72
N THR A 60 -12.42 6.38 7.22
CA THR A 60 -12.19 5.92 8.58
C THR A 60 -10.73 5.50 8.61
N SER A 61 -9.88 6.36 9.17
CA SER A 61 -8.47 6.08 9.36
C SER A 61 -8.38 4.95 10.38
N TYR A 62 -7.91 3.79 9.94
CA TYR A 62 -7.55 2.71 10.86
C TYR A 62 -6.20 3.08 11.46
N VAL A 63 -6.12 3.08 12.79
CA VAL A 63 -4.85 3.26 13.49
C VAL A 63 -4.17 1.90 13.52
N LEU A 64 -3.14 1.73 12.70
CA LEU A 64 -2.30 0.55 12.72
C LEU A 64 -1.23 0.68 13.81
N PRO A 65 -0.95 -0.41 14.57
CA PRO A 65 0.12 -0.43 15.56
C PRO A 65 1.45 0.02 14.96
N ASP A 66 2.18 0.89 15.67
CA ASP A 66 3.49 1.31 15.19
C ASP A 66 4.49 0.16 15.20
N GLY A 67 5.37 0.13 14.20
CA GLY A 67 6.40 -0.89 14.12
C GLY A 67 7.03 -1.02 12.74
N PRO A 68 8.17 -1.73 12.65
CA PRO A 68 8.76 -2.10 11.37
C PRO A 68 7.75 -2.92 10.57
N GLY A 69 7.54 -2.56 9.31
CA GLY A 69 6.56 -3.22 8.44
C GLY A 69 5.17 -2.57 8.39
N LYS A 70 4.87 -1.58 9.26
CA LYS A 70 3.62 -0.80 9.16
C LYS A 70 3.50 -0.09 7.81
N GLU A 71 4.51 0.70 7.42
CA GLU A 71 4.49 1.44 6.16
C GLU A 71 4.29 0.53 4.94
N PRO A 72 5.10 -0.53 4.72
CA PRO A 72 4.89 -1.40 3.57
C PRO A 72 3.56 -2.17 3.65
N ALA A 73 3.06 -2.52 4.85
CA ALA A 73 1.74 -3.14 4.99
C ALA A 73 0.61 -2.18 4.58
N GLU A 74 0.67 -0.91 5.00
CA GLU A 74 -0.30 0.11 4.59
C GLU A 74 -0.23 0.38 3.09
N ARG A 75 0.98 0.54 2.54
CA ARG A 75 1.21 0.83 1.13
C ARG A 75 0.81 -0.32 0.22
N ILE A 76 1.26 -1.54 0.49
CA ILE A 76 1.09 -2.70 -0.40
C ILE A 76 -0.28 -3.35 -0.17
N CYS A 77 -0.63 -3.71 1.06
CA CYS A 77 -1.92 -4.37 1.33
C CYS A 77 -3.11 -3.39 1.22
N GLY A 78 -2.86 -2.08 1.37
CA GLY A 78 -3.87 -1.03 1.19
C GLY A 78 -4.13 -0.63 -0.25
N ALA A 79 -3.33 -1.10 -1.22
CA ALA A 79 -3.43 -0.68 -2.62
C ALA A 79 -4.72 -1.16 -3.31
N CYS A 80 -5.24 -2.33 -2.92
CA CYS A 80 -6.42 -2.93 -3.57
C CYS A 80 -7.68 -2.91 -2.69
N HIS A 81 -7.54 -2.91 -1.36
CA HIS A 81 -8.66 -2.86 -0.43
C HIS A 81 -8.26 -2.16 0.88
N SER A 82 -9.24 -1.78 1.69
CA SER A 82 -8.98 -1.10 2.96
C SER A 82 -8.13 -1.98 3.91
N PRO A 83 -7.16 -1.40 4.66
CA PRO A 83 -6.42 -2.10 5.71
C PRO A 83 -7.30 -2.73 6.79
N SER A 84 -8.54 -2.23 6.94
CA SER A 84 -9.57 -2.81 7.81
C SER A 84 -9.81 -4.30 7.62
N VAL A 85 -9.52 -4.82 6.42
CA VAL A 85 -9.71 -6.24 6.09
C VAL A 85 -8.74 -7.08 6.91
N PHE A 86 -7.46 -6.73 6.99
CA PHE A 86 -6.49 -7.54 7.73
C PHE A 86 -6.42 -7.20 9.22
N THR A 87 -6.76 -5.97 9.64
CA THR A 87 -6.72 -5.61 11.08
C THR A 87 -7.71 -6.38 11.94
N LYS A 88 -8.76 -6.94 11.32
CA LYS A 88 -9.79 -7.77 11.96
C LYS A 88 -9.45 -9.27 11.97
N GLN A 89 -8.37 -9.68 11.31
CA GLN A 89 -7.98 -11.08 11.19
C GLN A 89 -6.96 -11.45 12.26
N ARG A 90 -6.93 -12.73 12.63
CA ARG A 90 -5.93 -13.28 13.55
C ARG A 90 -5.42 -14.58 12.97
N HIS A 91 -4.16 -14.59 12.56
CA HIS A 91 -3.50 -15.76 11.99
C HIS A 91 -2.14 -15.94 12.63
N ASP A 92 -1.68 -17.19 12.70
CA ASP A 92 -0.28 -17.48 12.99
C ASP A 92 0.59 -17.14 11.77
N GLU A 93 1.90 -17.32 11.91
CA GLU A 93 2.87 -17.02 10.85
C GLU A 93 2.58 -17.82 9.57
N ALA A 94 2.18 -19.09 9.68
CA ALA A 94 1.84 -19.93 8.54
C ALA A 94 0.58 -19.43 7.80
N GLY A 95 -0.45 -19.04 8.54
CA GLY A 95 -1.66 -18.44 7.99
C GLY A 95 -1.38 -17.11 7.30
N TRP A 96 -0.59 -16.23 7.92
CA TRP A 96 -0.20 -14.96 7.30
C TRP A 96 0.68 -15.15 6.07
N THR A 97 1.62 -16.09 6.10
CA THR A 97 2.44 -16.46 4.94
C THR A 97 1.56 -16.87 3.77
N THR A 98 0.55 -17.69 4.04
CA THR A 98 -0.41 -18.13 3.01
C THR A 98 -1.17 -16.95 2.41
N ILE A 99 -1.65 -16.03 3.24
CA ILE A 99 -2.39 -14.84 2.78
C ILE A 99 -1.49 -13.90 1.97
N VAL A 100 -0.28 -13.61 2.45
CA VAL A 100 0.68 -12.76 1.75
C VAL A 100 0.99 -13.35 0.38
N ASN A 101 1.29 -14.65 0.30
CA ASN A 101 1.54 -15.33 -0.96
C ASN A 101 0.33 -15.30 -1.90
N GLN A 102 -0.89 -15.41 -1.37
CA GLN A 102 -2.10 -15.25 -2.17
C GLN A 102 -2.24 -13.84 -2.73
N MET A 103 -1.84 -12.80 -1.99
CA MET A 103 -1.88 -11.43 -2.48
C MET A 103 -0.79 -11.17 -3.53
N ILE A 104 0.42 -11.72 -3.34
CA ILE A 104 1.49 -11.70 -4.34
C ILE A 104 1.00 -12.35 -5.64
N ALA A 105 0.40 -13.54 -5.56
CA ALA A 105 -0.17 -14.23 -6.73
C ALA A 105 -1.32 -13.46 -7.41
N LYS A 106 -1.96 -12.52 -6.69
CA LYS A 106 -3.00 -11.62 -7.22
C LYS A 106 -2.44 -10.29 -7.74
N GLY A 107 -1.12 -10.09 -7.68
CA GLY A 107 -0.44 -8.90 -8.19
C GLY A 107 -0.11 -7.84 -7.14
N ALA A 108 -0.04 -8.19 -5.85
CA ALA A 108 0.57 -7.31 -4.87
C ALA A 108 2.05 -7.10 -5.24
N ASP A 109 2.44 -5.84 -5.41
CA ASP A 109 3.77 -5.45 -5.86
C ASP A 109 4.62 -4.92 -4.69
N GLY A 110 5.79 -5.51 -4.51
CA GLY A 110 6.69 -5.24 -3.39
C GLY A 110 7.98 -6.05 -3.50
N SER A 111 9.01 -5.62 -2.78
CA SER A 111 10.26 -6.37 -2.70
C SER A 111 10.15 -7.56 -1.71
N ASP A 112 11.03 -8.55 -1.84
CA ASP A 112 11.12 -9.66 -0.87
C ASP A 112 11.32 -9.15 0.57
N ASP A 113 12.10 -8.08 0.74
CA ASP A 113 12.32 -7.41 2.03
C ASP A 113 11.05 -6.72 2.55
N ASP A 114 10.26 -6.09 1.67
CA ASP A 114 8.94 -5.55 2.05
C ASP A 114 8.03 -6.66 2.55
N PHE A 115 7.93 -7.78 1.82
CA PHE A 115 7.06 -8.89 2.22
C PHE A 115 7.52 -9.59 3.49
N ALA A 116 8.83 -9.71 3.71
CA ALA A 116 9.38 -10.21 4.97
C ALA A 116 9.00 -9.30 6.15
N LYS A 117 9.13 -7.97 6.00
CA LYS A 117 8.70 -7.00 7.02
C LYS A 117 7.20 -7.03 7.26
N ILE A 118 6.40 -7.15 6.20
CA ILE A 118 4.94 -7.28 6.30
C ILE A 118 4.58 -8.54 7.08
N LEU A 119 5.18 -9.70 6.76
CA LEU A 119 4.89 -10.95 7.44
C LEU A 119 5.23 -10.87 8.94
N ALA A 120 6.40 -10.33 9.28
CA ALA A 120 6.80 -10.12 10.66
C ALA A 120 5.83 -9.16 11.39
N TYR A 121 5.43 -8.08 10.73
CA TYR A 121 4.50 -7.10 11.27
C TYR A 121 3.11 -7.70 11.51
N LEU A 122 2.58 -8.44 10.54
CA LEU A 122 1.26 -9.08 10.63
C LEU A 122 1.23 -10.14 11.74
N THR A 123 2.29 -10.96 11.83
CA THR A 123 2.40 -12.00 12.87
C THR A 123 2.50 -11.38 14.27
N SER A 124 3.28 -10.30 14.43
CA SER A 124 3.49 -9.66 15.74
C SER A 124 2.25 -8.91 16.24
N ASN A 125 1.54 -8.23 15.33
CA ASN A 125 0.45 -7.31 15.69
C ASN A 125 -0.95 -7.90 15.48
N PHE A 126 -1.06 -8.96 14.69
CA PHE A 126 -2.32 -9.61 14.37
C PHE A 126 -2.19 -11.15 14.45
N GLY A 127 -1.31 -11.62 15.35
CA GLY A 127 -1.16 -13.03 15.73
C GLY A 127 -2.36 -13.59 16.49
N PRO A 128 -2.50 -14.93 16.65
CA PRO A 128 -3.68 -15.56 17.26
C PRO A 128 -3.97 -15.10 18.70
N ASN A 129 -2.94 -14.66 19.42
CA ASN A 129 -3.05 -14.22 20.81
C ASN A 129 -3.22 -12.70 20.96
N VAL A 130 -3.31 -11.94 19.86
CA VAL A 130 -3.53 -10.49 19.94
C VAL A 130 -5.05 -10.23 20.03
N PRO A 131 -5.55 -9.53 21.06
CA PRO A 131 -6.98 -9.22 21.15
C PRO A 131 -7.46 -8.42 19.95
N LEU A 132 -8.68 -8.70 19.47
CA LEU A 132 -9.36 -7.80 18.54
C LEU A 132 -9.77 -6.52 19.29
N PRO A 133 -9.73 -5.34 18.65
CA PRO A 133 -10.33 -4.17 19.24
C PRO A 133 -11.80 -4.47 19.46
N SER A 134 -12.21 -4.53 20.73
CA SER A 134 -13.62 -4.61 21.08
C SER A 134 -14.29 -3.35 20.55
N SER A 135 -15.13 -3.49 19.52
CA SER A 135 -16.12 -2.46 19.27
C SER A 135 -16.87 -2.28 20.59
N PRO A 136 -17.12 -1.06 21.08
CA PRO A 136 -18.11 -0.89 22.12
C PRO A 136 -19.36 -1.60 21.61
N ALA A 137 -19.87 -2.59 22.36
CA ALA A 137 -21.22 -3.05 22.12
C ALA A 137 -22.08 -1.79 22.05
N PRO A 138 -22.98 -1.63 21.06
CA PRO A 138 -23.87 -0.48 21.07
C PRO A 138 -24.49 -0.46 22.46
N ALA A 139 -24.24 0.61 23.22
CA ALA A 139 -24.95 0.86 24.46
C ALA A 139 -26.41 0.65 24.09
N ALA A 140 -27.06 -0.33 24.74
CA ALA A 140 -28.41 -0.77 24.40
C ALA A 140 -29.21 0.46 24.00
N ALA A 141 -29.61 0.53 22.72
CA ALA A 141 -30.39 1.64 22.24
C ALA A 141 -31.56 1.82 23.22
N PRO A 142 -31.87 3.05 23.69
CA PRO A 142 -33.05 3.23 24.50
C PRO A 142 -34.24 2.61 23.75
N PRO A 143 -35.18 1.94 24.45
CA PRO A 143 -36.33 1.35 23.78
C PRO A 143 -37.00 2.41 22.90
N PRO A 144 -37.48 2.05 21.70
CA PRO A 144 -38.13 3.01 20.82
C PRO A 144 -39.25 3.73 21.60
N PRO A 145 -39.46 5.04 21.40
CA PRO A 145 -40.52 5.75 22.10
C PRO A 145 -41.87 5.10 21.78
N ALA A 146 -42.65 4.82 22.82
CA ALA A 146 -43.99 4.28 22.67
C ALA A 146 -44.83 5.25 21.83
N SER A 147 -45.37 4.77 20.72
CA SER A 147 -46.31 5.52 19.89
C SER A 147 -47.53 5.90 20.74
N ARG A 148 -47.87 7.19 20.76
CA ARG A 148 -49.16 7.69 21.27
C ARG A 148 -50.21 7.63 20.18
#